data_AF-A0A4Y7LJC7-F1
#
_entry.id   AF-A0A4Y7LJC7-F1
#
_cell.length_a   1.000
_cell.length_b   1.000
_cell.length_c   1.000
_cell.angle_alpha   90.00
_cell.angle_beta   90.00
_cell.angle_gamma   90.00
#
_symmetry.space_group_name_H-M   'P 1'
#
loop_
_entity.id
_entity.type
_entity.pdbx_description
1 polymer ?
#
loop_
_entity_poly.entity_id
_entity_poly.type
_entity_poly.pdbx_seq_one_letter_code
_entity_poly.pdbx_strand_id
1 'polypeptide(L)'
;MASACRASMSRVDRRKQNDLEEGRKAGILPPETDKHGNTINPHIPKYMSQKPWYTENQDQADQGPSLDHQKKQQNLELRFQGACMERPRERKAKHTNMFIAPDEKIYQTTSSGELDYDSKRDRWNGYDFARYDHDTRMYEARDEARMKSQKGQQIKKLEDLSQDEAKVVDESQQRDFAKVEKRVRAVAARELLGT
;
A
#
# COMPACT_ATOMS: atom_id res chain seq x y z
N MET A 1 1.39 -13.16 -63.67
CA MET A 1 2.61 -13.03 -62.84
C MET A 1 2.88 -14.38 -62.21
N ALA A 2 4.07 -14.96 -62.46
CA ALA A 2 4.38 -16.33 -62.06
C ALA A 2 4.51 -16.45 -60.54
N SER A 3 3.63 -17.26 -59.93
CA SER A 3 3.75 -17.65 -58.53
C SER A 3 5.00 -18.52 -58.36
N ALA A 4 5.97 -18.07 -57.58
CA ALA A 4 7.16 -18.85 -57.27
C ALA A 4 6.75 -20.16 -56.57
N CYS A 5 6.99 -21.29 -57.23
CA CYS A 5 6.79 -22.61 -56.66
C CYS A 5 7.78 -22.77 -55.50
N ARG A 6 7.31 -22.92 -54.25
CA ARG A 6 8.17 -23.22 -53.10
C ARG A 6 8.96 -24.49 -53.39
N ALA A 7 10.26 -24.37 -53.64
CA ALA A 7 11.12 -25.52 -53.91
C ALA A 7 11.16 -26.42 -52.66
N SER A 8 10.81 -27.70 -52.82
CA SER A 8 11.04 -28.73 -51.81
C SER A 8 12.54 -28.83 -51.55
N MET A 9 12.97 -28.61 -50.30
CA MET A 9 14.39 -28.73 -49.95
C MET A 9 14.95 -30.09 -50.36
N SER A 10 16.14 -30.10 -50.96
CA SER A 10 16.77 -31.36 -51.34
C SER A 10 17.06 -32.21 -50.08
N ARG A 11 17.10 -33.54 -50.23
CA ARG A 11 17.43 -34.45 -49.10
C ARG A 11 18.79 -34.13 -48.48
N VAL A 12 19.73 -33.63 -49.29
CA VAL A 12 21.07 -33.25 -48.85
C VAL A 12 21.01 -31.96 -48.03
N ASP A 13 20.23 -30.97 -48.46
CA ASP A 13 20.11 -29.70 -47.74
C ASP A 13 19.40 -29.87 -46.40
N ARG A 14 18.40 -30.77 -46.33
CA ARG A 14 17.74 -31.11 -45.07
C ARG A 14 18.68 -31.82 -44.09
N ARG A 15 19.55 -32.72 -44.57
CA ARG A 15 20.58 -33.36 -43.72
C ARG A 15 21.56 -32.32 -43.18
N LYS A 16 22.10 -31.47 -44.06
CA LYS A 16 22.99 -30.36 -43.67
C LYS A 16 22.33 -29.45 -42.63
N GLN A 17 21.05 -29.13 -42.78
CA GLN A 17 20.36 -28.28 -41.83
C GLN A 17 20.17 -28.97 -40.47
N ASN A 18 19.87 -30.27 -40.45
CA ASN A 18 19.81 -31.05 -39.22
C ASN A 18 21.19 -31.14 -38.53
N ASP A 19 22.26 -31.41 -39.28
CA ASP A 19 23.63 -31.50 -38.76
C ASP A 19 24.11 -30.16 -38.16
N LEU A 20 23.73 -29.03 -38.78
CA LEU A 20 23.97 -27.68 -38.25
C LEU A 20 23.18 -27.41 -36.97
N GLU A 21 21.91 -27.80 -36.93
CA GLU A 21 21.06 -27.68 -35.74
C GLU A 21 21.60 -28.54 -34.58
N GLU A 22 22.06 -29.77 -34.87
CA GLU A 22 22.69 -30.68 -33.89
C GLU A 22 24.03 -30.14 -33.37
N GLY A 23 24.89 -29.62 -34.26
CA GLY A 23 26.14 -29.00 -33.87
C GLY A 23 25.95 -27.77 -32.98
N ARG A 24 24.92 -26.97 -33.24
CA ARG A 24 24.54 -25.82 -32.38
C ARG A 24 23.96 -26.27 -31.05
N LYS A 25 23.09 -27.28 -31.06
CA LYS A 25 22.49 -27.88 -29.86
C LYS A 25 23.53 -28.55 -28.96
N ALA A 26 24.61 -29.08 -29.56
CA ALA A 26 25.75 -29.69 -28.86
C ALA A 26 26.82 -28.67 -28.45
N GLY A 27 26.68 -27.38 -28.82
CA GLY A 27 27.65 -26.33 -28.50
C GLY A 27 28.96 -26.40 -29.31
N ILE A 28 29.01 -27.20 -30.38
CA ILE A 28 30.15 -27.36 -31.29
C ILE A 28 30.19 -26.20 -32.30
N LEU A 29 29.02 -25.73 -32.73
CA LEU A 29 28.87 -24.61 -33.65
C LEU A 29 28.36 -23.38 -32.90
N PRO A 30 28.77 -22.17 -33.33
CA PRO A 30 28.27 -20.94 -32.74
C PRO A 30 26.75 -20.84 -32.93
N PRO A 31 26.04 -20.31 -31.91
CA PRO A 31 24.60 -20.12 -31.96
C PRO A 31 24.19 -19.14 -33.05
N GLU A 32 22.98 -19.29 -33.56
CA GLU A 32 22.44 -18.43 -34.61
C GLU A 32 22.13 -17.04 -34.04
N THR A 33 22.42 -15.98 -34.81
CA THR A 33 22.14 -14.60 -34.43
C THR A 33 20.93 -14.09 -35.20
N ASP A 34 19.99 -13.46 -34.50
CA ASP A 34 18.85 -12.75 -35.09
C ASP A 34 19.32 -11.46 -35.82
N LYS A 35 18.43 -10.83 -36.58
CA LYS A 35 18.64 -9.55 -37.27
C LYS A 35 19.10 -8.41 -36.36
N HIS A 36 18.75 -8.47 -35.08
CA HIS A 36 19.15 -7.48 -34.07
C HIS A 36 20.52 -7.78 -33.43
N GLY A 37 21.24 -8.78 -33.92
CA GLY A 37 22.51 -9.23 -33.34
C GLY A 37 22.36 -10.02 -32.03
N ASN A 38 21.14 -10.39 -31.66
CA ASN A 38 20.86 -11.18 -30.47
C ASN A 38 21.07 -12.67 -30.75
N THR A 39 21.85 -13.34 -29.90
CA THR A 39 22.04 -14.78 -29.97
C THR A 39 20.76 -15.54 -29.64
N ILE A 40 20.33 -16.43 -30.53
CA ILE A 40 19.17 -17.31 -30.36
C ILE A 40 19.63 -18.60 -29.69
N ASN A 41 18.95 -18.98 -28.61
CA ASN A 41 19.27 -20.22 -27.90
C ASN A 41 19.07 -21.45 -28.82
N PRO A 42 20.12 -22.28 -29.04
CA PRO A 42 20.05 -23.48 -29.91
C PRO A 42 19.04 -24.55 -29.51
N HIS A 43 18.54 -24.53 -28.27
CA HIS A 43 17.54 -25.49 -27.79
C HIS A 43 16.09 -25.05 -28.07
N ILE A 44 15.86 -23.83 -28.57
CA ILE A 44 14.52 -23.39 -28.96
C ILE A 44 14.10 -24.18 -30.19
N PRO A 45 12.96 -24.88 -30.16
CA PRO A 45 12.53 -25.67 -31.30
C PRO A 45 12.21 -24.76 -32.48
N LYS A 46 12.52 -25.25 -33.68
CA LYS A 46 12.39 -24.53 -34.95
C LYS A 46 11.02 -23.85 -35.17
N TYR A 47 9.94 -24.49 -34.73
CA TYR A 47 8.58 -23.96 -34.90
C TYR A 47 8.29 -22.73 -34.02
N MET A 48 9.06 -22.51 -32.95
CA MET A 48 8.97 -21.31 -32.11
C MET A 48 9.87 -20.19 -32.63
N SER A 49 11.04 -20.51 -33.21
CA SER A 49 11.97 -19.51 -33.74
C SER A 49 11.58 -18.99 -35.12
N GLN A 50 10.82 -19.77 -35.90
CA GLN A 50 10.33 -19.36 -37.21
C GLN A 50 9.06 -18.52 -37.11
N LYS A 51 9.11 -17.31 -37.67
CA LYS A 51 7.97 -16.39 -37.73
C LYS A 51 6.85 -16.94 -38.64
N PRO A 52 5.58 -16.98 -38.20
CA PRO A 52 4.48 -17.48 -39.01
C PRO A 52 4.05 -16.47 -40.07
N TRP A 53 3.49 -16.97 -41.17
CA TRP A 53 3.22 -16.20 -42.39
C TRP A 53 2.29 -14.99 -42.20
N TYR A 54 1.44 -14.98 -41.18
CA TYR A 54 0.40 -13.97 -40.93
C TYR A 54 0.86 -12.78 -40.05
N THR A 55 2.11 -12.77 -39.60
CA THR A 55 2.62 -11.66 -38.78
C THR A 55 3.13 -10.53 -39.69
N GLU A 56 2.32 -9.47 -39.81
CA GLU A 56 2.55 -8.25 -40.61
C GLU A 56 3.90 -7.61 -40.24
N ASN A 57 4.83 -7.74 -41.19
CA ASN A 57 6.13 -7.07 -41.40
C ASN A 57 6.90 -8.07 -42.27
N GLN A 58 6.34 -8.27 -43.47
CA GLN A 58 6.82 -9.14 -44.53
C GLN A 58 7.66 -8.34 -45.54
N ASP A 59 8.08 -7.13 -45.17
CA ASP A 59 9.02 -6.37 -45.98
C ASP A 59 10.31 -7.20 -46.08
N GLN A 60 10.75 -7.40 -47.32
CA GLN A 60 11.77 -8.35 -47.80
C GLN A 60 13.09 -8.48 -47.01
N ALA A 61 13.32 -7.67 -45.96
CA ALA A 61 14.52 -7.61 -45.13
C ALA A 61 14.48 -8.49 -43.85
N ASP A 62 13.33 -9.04 -43.46
CA ASP A 62 13.11 -9.67 -42.15
C ASP A 62 13.00 -11.21 -42.15
N GLN A 63 13.46 -11.89 -43.21
CA GLN A 63 13.39 -13.36 -43.29
C GLN A 63 14.54 -14.05 -42.54
N GLY A 64 14.44 -14.12 -41.21
CA GLY A 64 15.38 -14.83 -40.33
C GLY A 64 14.69 -15.41 -39.09
N PRO A 65 15.31 -16.38 -38.39
CA PRO A 65 14.81 -16.86 -37.11
C PRO A 65 14.79 -15.70 -36.12
N SER A 66 13.63 -15.39 -35.55
CA SER A 66 13.45 -14.24 -34.66
C SER A 66 12.36 -14.50 -33.64
N LEU A 67 12.58 -14.08 -32.39
CA LEU A 67 11.61 -14.20 -31.30
C LEU A 67 10.72 -12.95 -31.16
N ASP A 68 10.81 -12.00 -32.08
CA ASP A 68 10.03 -10.75 -32.01
C ASP A 68 8.52 -10.98 -32.07
N HIS A 69 8.08 -12.00 -32.82
CA HIS A 69 6.67 -12.35 -32.93
C HIS A 69 6.08 -12.98 -31.66
N GLN A 70 6.92 -13.35 -30.69
CA GLN A 70 6.50 -13.84 -29.39
C GLN A 70 6.34 -12.70 -28.36
N LYS A 71 6.82 -11.49 -28.70
CA LYS A 71 6.71 -10.31 -27.83
C LYS A 71 5.41 -9.56 -28.13
N LYS A 72 4.81 -8.95 -27.10
CA LYS A 72 3.56 -8.21 -27.21
C LYS A 72 3.76 -6.90 -27.98
N GLN A 73 2.90 -6.63 -28.97
CA GLN A 73 2.84 -5.33 -29.64
C GLN A 73 2.20 -4.28 -28.72
N GLN A 74 2.72 -3.05 -28.73
CA GLN A 74 2.16 -1.91 -28.00
C GLN A 74 1.08 -1.25 -28.86
N ASN A 75 -0.16 -1.13 -28.36
CA ASN A 75 -1.28 -0.57 -29.12
C ASN A 75 -1.78 0.74 -28.47
N LEU A 76 -2.06 1.74 -29.30
CA LEU A 76 -2.47 3.10 -28.90
C LEU A 76 -4.00 3.23 -28.92
N GLU A 77 -4.56 3.87 -27.89
CA GLU A 77 -6.00 3.93 -27.60
C GLU A 77 -6.84 4.88 -28.48
N LEU A 78 -8.11 4.49 -28.67
CA LEU A 78 -9.18 5.29 -29.27
C LEU A 78 -10.05 5.96 -28.19
N ARG A 79 -10.40 7.24 -28.38
CA ARG A 79 -11.23 8.04 -27.45
C ARG A 79 -12.74 7.88 -27.72
N PHE A 80 -13.52 7.72 -26.65
CA PHE A 80 -14.99 7.61 -26.67
C PHE A 80 -15.66 8.91 -26.18
N GLN A 81 -16.67 9.44 -26.90
CA GLN A 81 -17.27 10.78 -26.71
C GLN A 81 -18.69 10.79 -26.10
N GLY A 82 -19.04 9.82 -25.24
CA GLY A 82 -20.43 9.55 -24.87
C GLY A 82 -20.90 9.89 -23.45
N ALA A 83 -20.04 10.28 -22.50
CA ALA A 83 -20.42 10.41 -21.10
C ALA A 83 -20.17 11.83 -20.56
N CYS A 84 -21.24 12.58 -20.29
CA CYS A 84 -21.17 13.87 -19.58
C CYS A 84 -21.55 13.64 -18.11
N MET A 85 -20.69 14.04 -17.18
CA MET A 85 -20.93 13.90 -15.73
C MET A 85 -21.97 14.88 -15.18
N GLU A 86 -22.27 15.92 -15.94
CA GLU A 86 -23.25 16.94 -15.57
C GLU A 86 -24.66 16.53 -15.95
N ARG A 87 -25.61 16.99 -15.12
CA ARG A 87 -27.03 16.74 -15.31
C ARG A 87 -27.48 17.23 -16.70
N PRO A 88 -28.25 16.44 -17.47
CA PRO A 88 -28.62 16.81 -18.84
C PRO A 88 -29.28 18.18 -18.92
N ARG A 89 -28.73 19.05 -19.77
CA ARG A 89 -29.23 20.41 -19.99
C ARG A 89 -30.33 20.42 -21.05
N GLU A 90 -31.35 21.24 -20.84
CA GLU A 90 -32.41 21.50 -21.83
C GLU A 90 -31.85 22.18 -23.09
N ARG A 91 -30.91 23.13 -22.92
CA ARG A 91 -30.09 23.68 -24.01
C ARG A 91 -28.61 23.36 -23.77
N LYS A 92 -27.96 22.77 -24.77
CA LYS A 92 -26.55 22.36 -24.70
C LYS A 92 -25.62 23.57 -24.59
N ALA A 93 -24.53 23.44 -23.84
CA ALA A 93 -23.48 24.47 -23.72
C ALA A 93 -22.91 24.93 -25.07
N LYS A 94 -22.91 24.06 -26.09
CA LYS A 94 -22.49 24.44 -27.44
C LYS A 94 -23.29 25.61 -28.03
N HIS A 95 -24.53 25.81 -27.56
CA HIS A 95 -25.45 26.83 -28.06
C HIS A 95 -25.60 28.01 -27.09
N THR A 96 -25.37 27.81 -25.79
CA THR A 96 -25.55 28.85 -24.77
C THR A 96 -24.24 29.46 -24.28
N ASN A 97 -23.10 28.82 -24.51
CA ASN A 97 -21.74 29.25 -24.10
C ASN A 97 -21.59 29.69 -22.62
N MET A 98 -22.50 29.24 -21.76
CA MET A 98 -22.54 29.55 -20.33
C MET A 98 -22.36 28.27 -19.52
N PHE A 99 -21.75 28.39 -18.34
CA PHE A 99 -21.48 27.26 -17.44
C PHE A 99 -20.67 26.15 -18.13
N ILE A 100 -19.51 26.54 -18.66
CA ILE A 100 -18.50 25.60 -19.18
C ILE A 100 -17.78 25.04 -17.96
N ALA A 101 -17.85 23.72 -17.76
CA ALA A 101 -17.11 23.06 -16.70
C ALA A 101 -15.60 23.16 -17.00
N PRO A 102 -14.76 23.32 -15.98
CA PRO A 102 -13.31 23.24 -16.17
C PRO A 102 -12.95 21.86 -16.70
N ASP A 103 -11.91 21.79 -17.52
CA ASP A 103 -11.41 20.51 -18.04
C ASP A 103 -10.95 19.62 -16.88
N GLU A 104 -11.42 18.38 -16.90
CA GLU A 104 -10.95 17.38 -15.95
C GLU A 104 -9.49 17.03 -16.24
N LYS A 105 -8.72 16.78 -15.19
CA LYS A 105 -7.39 16.20 -15.34
C LYS A 105 -7.56 14.82 -15.95
N ILE A 106 -7.10 14.65 -17.17
CA ILE A 106 -7.06 13.34 -17.83
C ILE A 106 -5.97 12.54 -17.12
N TYR A 107 -6.35 11.79 -16.10
CA TYR A 107 -5.47 10.82 -15.48
C TYR A 107 -5.32 9.63 -16.44
N GLN A 108 -4.09 9.25 -16.75
CA GLN A 108 -3.76 8.08 -17.58
C GLN A 108 -4.06 6.74 -16.84
N THR A 109 -5.06 6.70 -15.96
CA THR A 109 -5.01 5.79 -14.82
C THR A 109 -5.78 4.49 -14.94
N THR A 110 -6.62 4.23 -15.94
CA THR A 110 -7.35 2.94 -15.97
C THR A 110 -7.82 2.48 -17.34
N SER A 111 -8.06 3.39 -18.28
CA SER A 111 -8.53 3.04 -19.61
C SER A 111 -7.44 2.38 -20.47
N SER A 112 -6.17 2.80 -20.30
CA SER A 112 -5.01 2.40 -21.09
C SER A 112 -4.55 0.95 -20.97
N GLY A 113 -5.36 0.08 -20.37
CA GLY A 113 -5.09 -1.36 -20.36
C GLY A 113 -3.81 -1.79 -19.64
N GLU A 114 -3.12 -0.86 -18.96
CA GLU A 114 -1.79 -1.06 -18.36
C GLU A 114 -1.80 -1.46 -16.89
N LEU A 115 -2.96 -1.47 -16.23
CA LEU A 115 -3.05 -1.94 -14.85
C LEU A 115 -3.36 -3.44 -14.79
N ASP A 116 -2.56 -4.15 -13.99
CA ASP A 116 -2.74 -5.55 -13.67
C ASP A 116 -4.06 -5.79 -12.92
N TYR A 117 -4.48 -7.06 -12.84
CA TYR A 117 -5.72 -7.45 -12.14
C TYR A 117 -5.75 -6.97 -10.68
N ASP A 118 -4.60 -7.10 -10.00
CA ASP A 118 -4.43 -6.68 -8.61
C ASP A 118 -4.48 -5.15 -8.51
N SER A 119 -3.77 -4.44 -9.39
CA SER A 119 -3.79 -2.98 -9.46
C SER A 119 -5.17 -2.40 -9.75
N LYS A 120 -6.06 -3.08 -10.48
CA LYS A 120 -7.45 -2.60 -10.68
C LYS A 120 -8.35 -2.80 -9.46
N ARG A 121 -8.01 -3.75 -8.60
CA ARG A 121 -8.80 -4.15 -7.42
C ARG A 121 -8.20 -3.66 -6.11
N ASP A 122 -7.01 -3.08 -6.16
CA ASP A 122 -6.40 -2.50 -4.98
C ASP A 122 -7.33 -1.46 -4.38
N ARG A 123 -7.80 -1.79 -3.18
CA ARG A 123 -8.72 -0.96 -2.40
C ARG A 123 -8.08 0.36 -1.99
N TRP A 124 -6.74 0.40 -1.95
CA TRP A 124 -5.96 1.56 -1.55
C TRP A 124 -5.55 2.45 -2.73
N ASN A 125 -6.06 2.19 -3.93
CA ASN A 125 -5.88 3.10 -5.06
C ASN A 125 -6.41 4.49 -4.75
N GLY A 126 -5.55 5.50 -4.87
CA GLY A 126 -5.87 6.89 -4.54
C GLY A 126 -5.80 7.22 -3.06
N TYR A 127 -5.19 6.36 -2.22
CA TYR A 127 -4.91 6.70 -0.83
C TYR A 127 -3.88 7.82 -0.72
N ASP A 128 -4.24 8.91 -0.03
CA ASP A 128 -3.35 10.02 0.25
C ASP A 128 -2.55 9.75 1.53
N PHE A 129 -1.22 9.74 1.43
CA PHE A 129 -0.32 9.54 2.57
C PHE A 129 -0.43 10.65 3.61
N ALA A 130 -0.81 11.87 3.22
CA ALA A 130 -1.00 12.97 4.17
C ALA A 130 -2.20 12.72 5.10
N ARG A 131 -3.14 11.86 4.71
CA ARG A 131 -4.26 11.46 5.55
C ARG A 131 -3.83 10.60 6.74
N TYR A 132 -2.75 9.83 6.58
CA TYR A 132 -2.21 8.99 7.66
C TYR A 132 -1.74 9.82 8.86
N ASP A 133 -1.33 11.07 8.61
CA ASP A 133 -0.89 12.01 9.65
C ASP A 133 -2.02 12.33 10.64
N HIS A 134 -3.28 12.34 10.19
CA HIS A 134 -4.44 12.48 11.07
C HIS A 134 -4.58 11.27 12.01
N ASP A 135 -4.42 10.06 11.47
CA ASP A 135 -4.55 8.83 12.26
C ASP A 135 -3.46 8.76 13.33
N THR A 136 -2.21 9.08 12.98
CA THR A 136 -1.09 9.16 13.93
C THR A 136 -1.39 10.09 15.10
N ARG A 137 -1.87 11.32 14.82
CA ARG A 137 -2.22 12.29 15.88
C ARG A 137 -3.32 11.77 16.80
N MET A 138 -4.30 11.05 16.27
CA MET A 138 -5.39 10.46 17.07
C MET A 138 -4.87 9.36 18.00
N TYR A 139 -3.92 8.54 17.54
CA TYR A 139 -3.27 7.52 18.37
C TYR A 139 -2.38 8.12 19.44
N GLU A 140 -1.54 9.10 19.09
CA GLU A 140 -0.69 9.82 20.04
C GLU A 140 -1.52 10.48 21.15
N ALA A 141 -2.61 11.17 20.80
CA ALA A 141 -3.52 11.78 21.77
C ALA A 141 -4.17 10.74 22.70
N ARG A 142 -4.50 9.55 22.18
CA ARG A 142 -5.07 8.44 22.95
C ARG A 142 -4.06 7.87 23.94
N ASP A 143 -2.82 7.69 23.51
CA ASP A 143 -1.75 7.17 24.36
C ASP A 143 -1.34 8.20 25.42
N GLU A 144 -1.28 9.48 25.07
CA GLU A 144 -1.09 10.56 26.05
C GLU A 144 -2.18 10.59 27.13
N ALA A 145 -3.45 10.43 26.74
CA ALA A 145 -4.56 10.36 27.69
C ALA A 145 -4.38 9.16 28.65
N ARG A 146 -3.99 7.99 28.12
CA ARG A 146 -3.70 6.80 28.94
C ARG A 146 -2.56 7.06 29.93
N MET A 147 -1.48 7.70 29.49
CA MET A 147 -0.34 8.05 30.33
C MET A 147 -0.71 9.07 31.42
N LYS A 148 -1.51 10.09 31.08
CA LYS A 148 -2.01 11.08 32.04
C LYS A 148 -2.91 10.44 33.10
N SER A 149 -3.78 9.52 32.71
CA SER A 149 -4.62 8.77 33.66
C SER A 149 -3.80 7.88 34.60
N GLN A 150 -2.80 7.16 34.09
CA GLN A 150 -1.93 6.32 34.93
C GLN A 150 -1.10 7.17 35.91
N LYS A 151 -0.47 8.25 35.43
CA LYS A 151 0.26 9.19 36.28
C LYS A 151 -0.64 9.82 37.35
N GLY A 152 -1.86 10.22 36.97
CA GLY A 152 -2.84 10.76 37.89
C GLY A 152 -3.27 9.76 38.98
N GLN A 153 -3.41 8.47 38.65
CA GLN A 153 -3.66 7.42 39.65
C GLN A 153 -2.48 7.23 40.60
N GLN A 154 -1.24 7.28 40.09
CA GLN A 154 -0.03 7.17 40.91
C GLN A 154 0.17 8.36 41.84
N ILE A 155 -0.09 9.58 41.35
CA ILE A 155 0.00 10.81 42.15
C ILE A 155 -1.05 10.77 43.28
N LYS A 156 -2.31 10.44 42.97
CA LYS A 156 -3.36 10.30 43.99
C LYS A 156 -2.95 9.30 45.08
N LYS A 157 -2.43 8.14 44.68
CA LYS A 157 -1.94 7.14 45.63
C LYS A 157 -0.80 7.65 46.51
N LEU A 158 0.12 8.46 45.96
CA LEU A 158 1.20 9.08 46.73
C LEU A 158 0.70 10.20 47.65
N GLU A 159 -0.27 11.00 47.20
CA GLU A 159 -0.92 12.04 48.02
C GLU A 159 -1.66 11.43 49.21
N ASP A 160 -2.43 10.37 48.98
CA ASP A 160 -3.15 9.64 50.03
C ASP A 160 -2.15 9.09 51.09
N LEU A 161 -1.04 8.48 50.64
CA LEU A 161 0.04 8.01 51.54
C LEU A 161 0.68 9.16 52.33
N SER A 162 0.94 10.31 51.71
CA SER A 162 1.55 11.47 52.38
C SER A 162 0.63 12.11 53.42
N GLN A 163 -0.69 12.12 53.17
CA GLN A 163 -1.68 12.62 54.12
C GLN A 163 -1.82 11.70 55.33
N ASP A 164 -1.69 10.40 55.12
CA ASP A 164 -1.69 9.42 56.22
C ASP A 164 -0.42 9.54 57.08
N GLU A 165 0.75 9.81 56.48
CA GLU A 165 1.99 10.10 57.23
C GLU A 165 1.90 11.40 58.06
N ALA A 166 1.30 12.47 57.52
CA ALA A 166 1.14 13.73 58.24
C ALA A 166 0.19 13.62 59.46
N LYS A 167 -0.86 12.79 59.37
CA LYS A 167 -1.77 12.52 60.50
C LYS A 167 -1.09 11.73 61.62
N VAL A 168 -0.20 10.79 61.29
CA VAL A 168 0.55 9.99 62.26
C VAL A 168 1.52 10.85 63.09
N VAL A 169 2.07 11.92 62.50
CA VAL A 169 2.96 12.85 63.21
C VAL A 169 2.19 13.72 64.23
N ASP A 170 0.99 14.18 63.88
CA ASP A 170 0.14 15.02 64.74
C ASP A 170 -0.41 14.25 65.97
N GLU A 171 -0.84 12.99 65.78
CA GLU A 171 -1.32 12.16 66.90
C GLU A 171 -0.22 11.76 67.91
N SER A 172 1.05 11.82 67.51
CA SER A 172 2.18 11.49 68.40
C SER A 172 2.54 12.59 69.40
N GLN A 173 2.12 13.84 69.15
CA GLN A 173 2.39 14.99 70.01
C GLN A 173 1.28 15.23 71.05
N GLN A 174 0.11 14.60 70.92
CA GLN A 174 -1.04 14.76 71.81
C GLN A 174 -1.10 13.67 72.92
N ARG A 175 -0.02 13.48 73.69
CA ARG A 175 -0.05 12.66 74.92
C ARG A 175 0.59 13.39 76.11
N ASP A 176 -0.04 14.48 76.56
CA ASP A 176 0.42 15.22 77.75
C ASP A 176 -0.33 14.83 79.04
N PHE A 177 0.48 14.72 80.10
CA PHE A 177 0.22 14.20 81.44
C PHE A 177 -0.84 14.98 82.23
N ALA A 178 -1.93 14.33 82.63
CA ALA A 178 -2.94 14.92 83.52
C ALA A 178 -2.43 15.03 84.97
N LYS A 179 -2.38 16.26 85.49
CA LYS A 179 -1.93 16.61 86.85
C LYS A 179 -3.01 16.25 87.88
N VAL A 180 -2.73 15.29 88.77
CA VAL A 180 -3.63 14.89 89.86
C VAL A 180 -3.50 15.87 91.03
N GLU A 181 -4.47 16.75 91.24
CA GLU A 181 -4.58 17.57 92.45
C GLU A 181 -5.46 16.87 93.51
N LYS A 182 -4.85 16.58 94.66
CA LYS A 182 -5.53 15.97 95.83
C LYS A 182 -6.39 17.02 96.54
N ARG A 183 -7.71 16.80 96.61
CA ARG A 183 -8.61 17.58 97.47
C ARG A 183 -8.83 16.86 98.81
N VAL A 184 -8.39 17.48 99.90
CA VAL A 184 -8.65 17.04 101.29
C VAL A 184 -10.08 17.44 101.67
N ARG A 185 -10.89 16.49 102.16
CA ARG A 185 -12.23 16.76 102.70
C ARG A 185 -12.14 17.10 104.19
N ALA A 186 -12.60 18.29 104.57
CA ALA A 186 -12.90 18.62 105.96
C ALA A 186 -14.41 18.45 106.21
N VAL A 187 -14.78 17.76 107.29
CA VAL A 187 -16.16 17.57 107.73
C VAL A 187 -16.45 18.59 108.82
N ALA A 188 -17.48 19.43 108.63
CA ALA A 188 -18.02 20.29 109.68
C ALA A 188 -19.52 20.01 109.82
N ALA A 189 -19.89 19.56 111.01
CA ALA A 189 -21.25 19.28 111.45
C ALA A 189 -22.10 20.56 111.49
N ARG A 190 -23.38 20.46 111.12
CA ARG A 190 -24.39 21.47 111.46
C ARG A 190 -25.69 20.79 111.85
N GLU A 191 -25.87 20.77 113.16
CA GLU A 191 -27.08 20.38 113.86
C GLU A 191 -28.13 21.51 113.84
N LEU A 192 -29.40 21.09 113.82
CA LEU A 192 -30.57 21.66 114.50
C LEU A 192 -31.51 22.71 113.83
N LEU A 193 -32.80 22.31 113.87
CA LEU A 193 -34.09 23.05 113.89
C LEU A 193 -34.59 23.59 112.53
N GLY A 194 -35.82 23.37 112.08
CA GLY A 194 -37.06 22.82 112.65
C GLY A 194 -38.25 23.53 111.99
N THR A 195 -39.21 22.77 111.46
CA THR A 195 -40.68 22.96 111.32
C THR A 195 -41.18 21.97 110.28
#